data_AF-A0A7V1RE95-F1
#
_entry.id   AF-A0A7V1RE95-F1
#
_cell.length_a   1.000
_cell.length_b   1.000
_cell.length_c   1.000
_cell.angle_alpha   90.00
_cell.angle_beta   90.00
_cell.angle_gamma   90.00
#
_symmetry.space_group_name_H-M   'P 1'
#
loop_
_entity.id
_entity.type
_entity.pdbx_description
1 polymer ?
#
loop_
_entity_poly.entity_id
_entity_poly.type
_entity_poly.pdbx_seq_one_letter_code
_entity_poly.pdbx_strand_id
1 'polypeptide(L)'
;PRAILLYNDFKLDEDYLALARGLFERRAPVDAFGLQSHMHQGEWPLTRAWQVCETFARLGKPLHFTELTVLSGQHGWERPRPWPTTPEGEARQADYVEKLYTLLFSHPAVEAITWWDFMDGGWQGAPAGLVRADLTPKPAYERLLALVKGKWWTTAEATADDSGIARLRGFAGRYRVTASTDRATGTAELEVVPGRRNTIRVRVQ
;
A
#
# COMPACT_ATOMS: atom_id res chain seq x y z
N PRO A 1 22.93 -3.61 -12.89
CA PRO A 1 21.63 -3.09 -12.36
C PRO A 1 21.31 -3.75 -11.01
N ARG A 2 20.72 -3.00 -10.05
CA ARG A 2 20.19 -3.53 -8.78
C ARG A 2 18.66 -3.43 -8.81
N ALA A 3 18.02 -4.29 -9.60
CA ALA A 3 16.56 -4.32 -9.74
C ALA A 3 15.94 -5.26 -8.69
N ILE A 4 14.70 -4.96 -8.28
CA ILE A 4 13.85 -5.91 -7.53
C ILE A 4 13.18 -6.82 -8.55
N LEU A 5 13.39 -8.12 -8.43
CA LEU A 5 12.83 -9.13 -9.34
C LEU A 5 11.56 -9.72 -8.73
N LEU A 6 10.46 -9.59 -9.46
CA LEU A 6 9.14 -9.95 -8.99
C LEU A 6 8.49 -10.97 -9.94
N TYR A 7 7.92 -12.03 -9.37
CA TYR A 7 6.99 -12.90 -10.09
C TYR A 7 5.57 -12.40 -9.83
N ASN A 8 4.79 -12.11 -10.88
CA ASN A 8 3.48 -11.48 -10.79
C ASN A 8 2.39 -12.38 -11.38
N ASP A 9 1.23 -12.50 -10.72
CA ASP A 9 0.11 -13.26 -11.26
C ASP A 9 -1.26 -12.80 -10.70
N PHE A 10 -2.34 -13.12 -11.41
CA PHE A 10 -3.73 -12.96 -10.95
C PHE A 10 -4.33 -14.27 -10.41
N LYS A 11 -3.78 -15.42 -10.79
CA LYS A 11 -4.25 -16.71 -10.31
C LYS A 11 -3.62 -17.00 -8.95
N LEU A 12 -4.23 -16.46 -7.89
CA LEU A 12 -3.73 -16.61 -6.52
C LEU A 12 -4.20 -17.93 -5.89
N ASP A 13 -3.84 -19.04 -6.51
CA ASP A 13 -4.22 -20.40 -6.09
C ASP A 13 -2.99 -21.27 -5.79
N GLU A 14 -3.21 -22.58 -5.59
CA GLU A 14 -2.14 -23.53 -5.30
C GLU A 14 -1.15 -23.70 -6.46
N ASP A 15 -1.54 -23.43 -7.71
CA ASP A 15 -0.62 -23.53 -8.86
C ASP A 15 0.43 -22.42 -8.80
N TYR A 16 0.04 -21.21 -8.39
CA TYR A 16 1.00 -20.15 -8.07
C TYR A 16 1.92 -20.62 -6.95
N LEU A 17 1.41 -21.11 -5.83
CA LEU A 17 2.28 -21.55 -4.73
C LEU A 17 3.24 -22.67 -5.14
N ALA A 18 2.80 -23.62 -5.98
CA ALA A 18 3.64 -24.67 -6.52
C ALA A 18 4.76 -24.09 -7.41
N LEU A 19 4.42 -23.14 -8.29
CA LEU A 19 5.41 -22.48 -9.13
C LEU A 19 6.40 -21.64 -8.31
N ALA A 20 5.93 -20.89 -7.31
CA ALA A 20 6.76 -20.13 -6.39
C ALA A 20 7.76 -21.03 -5.63
N ARG A 21 7.29 -22.20 -5.17
CA ARG A 21 8.16 -23.23 -4.58
C ARG A 21 9.20 -23.74 -5.56
N GLY A 22 8.81 -24.04 -6.80
CA GLY A 22 9.74 -24.46 -7.86
C GLY A 22 10.80 -23.39 -8.20
N LEU A 23 10.46 -22.10 -8.12
CA LEU A 23 11.42 -21.01 -8.28
C LEU A 23 12.48 -21.02 -7.17
N PHE A 24 12.09 -21.28 -5.93
CA PHE A 24 13.04 -21.40 -4.81
C PHE A 24 13.97 -22.60 -4.94
N GLU A 25 13.44 -23.78 -5.28
CA GLU A 25 14.23 -25.00 -5.48
C GLU A 25 15.33 -24.80 -6.53
N ARG A 26 15.00 -24.04 -7.59
CA ARG A 26 15.92 -23.69 -8.68
C ARG A 26 16.83 -22.51 -8.36
N ARG A 27 16.74 -21.94 -7.16
CA ARG A 27 17.48 -20.73 -6.74
C ARG A 27 17.26 -19.56 -7.71
N ALA A 28 16.06 -19.45 -8.27
CA ALA A 28 15.70 -18.34 -9.13
C ALA A 28 15.78 -17.03 -8.33
N PRO A 29 16.25 -15.93 -8.94
CA PRO A 29 16.39 -14.67 -8.25
C PRO A 29 15.01 -13.99 -8.17
N VAL A 30 14.27 -14.28 -7.10
CA VAL A 30 12.97 -13.67 -6.77
C VAL A 30 13.10 -12.90 -5.45
N ASP A 31 12.84 -11.60 -5.53
CA ASP A 31 12.92 -10.68 -4.41
C ASP A 31 11.54 -10.44 -3.78
N ALA A 32 10.47 -10.48 -4.56
CA ALA A 32 9.09 -10.29 -4.09
C ALA A 32 8.07 -11.09 -4.93
N PHE A 33 6.89 -11.32 -4.37
CA PHE A 33 5.75 -11.91 -5.08
C PHE A 33 4.66 -10.87 -5.32
N GLY A 34 4.29 -10.72 -6.58
CA GLY A 34 3.23 -9.86 -7.06
C GLY A 34 1.89 -10.56 -7.03
N LEU A 35 0.91 -9.89 -6.45
CA LEU A 35 -0.46 -10.36 -6.28
C LEU A 35 -1.37 -9.37 -7.01
N GLN A 36 -1.76 -9.70 -8.25
CA GLN A 36 -2.81 -8.94 -8.92
C GLN A 36 -4.13 -9.20 -8.19
N SER A 37 -4.93 -8.15 -8.00
CA SER A 37 -6.17 -8.22 -7.23
C SER A 37 -7.25 -7.42 -7.94
N HIS A 38 -7.58 -7.83 -9.16
CA HIS A 38 -8.61 -7.20 -9.98
C HIS A 38 -10.01 -7.56 -9.47
N MET A 39 -10.67 -6.66 -8.75
CA MET A 39 -11.97 -6.91 -8.12
C MET A 39 -13.15 -6.51 -9.03
N HIS A 40 -13.02 -6.86 -10.32
CA HIS A 40 -14.01 -6.56 -11.36
C HIS A 40 -15.34 -7.28 -11.14
N GLN A 41 -15.30 -8.50 -10.60
CA GLN A 41 -16.49 -9.33 -10.33
C GLN A 41 -17.06 -9.15 -8.92
N GLY A 42 -16.57 -8.16 -8.16
CA GLY A 42 -16.96 -7.94 -6.76
C GLY A 42 -15.74 -7.76 -5.87
N GLU A 43 -15.91 -6.93 -4.84
CA GLU A 43 -14.89 -6.70 -3.83
C GLU A 43 -14.56 -8.02 -3.10
N TRP A 44 -13.28 -8.26 -2.83
CA TRP A 44 -12.91 -9.40 -1.98
C TRP A 44 -13.39 -9.15 -0.54
N PRO A 45 -13.94 -10.17 0.14
CA PRO A 45 -14.08 -10.09 1.59
C PRO A 45 -12.72 -9.76 2.24
N LEU A 46 -12.70 -8.90 3.26
CA LEU A 46 -11.44 -8.54 3.94
C LEU A 46 -10.75 -9.77 4.55
N THR A 47 -11.53 -10.76 4.98
CA THR A 47 -11.02 -12.07 5.44
C THR A 47 -10.27 -12.80 4.34
N ARG A 48 -10.75 -12.76 3.09
CA ARG A 48 -10.05 -13.31 1.93
C ARG A 48 -8.73 -12.58 1.68
N ALA A 49 -8.74 -11.23 1.70
CA ALA A 49 -7.52 -10.45 1.52
C ALA A 49 -6.45 -10.81 2.57
N TRP A 50 -6.84 -10.93 3.84
CA TRP A 50 -5.94 -11.38 4.92
C TRP A 50 -5.42 -12.79 4.69
N GLN A 51 -6.30 -13.74 4.33
CA GLN A 51 -5.90 -15.13 4.05
C GLN A 51 -4.93 -15.25 2.89
N VAL A 52 -5.09 -14.44 1.84
CA VAL A 52 -4.12 -14.34 0.74
C VAL A 52 -2.76 -13.88 1.29
N CYS A 53 -2.72 -12.79 2.06
CA CYS A 53 -1.47 -12.32 2.67
C CYS A 53 -0.81 -13.41 3.53
N GLU A 54 -1.56 -14.06 4.42
CA GLU A 54 -1.05 -15.13 5.30
C GLU A 54 -0.53 -16.34 4.53
N THR A 55 -1.19 -16.67 3.42
CA THR A 55 -0.81 -17.81 2.57
C THR A 55 0.51 -17.54 1.86
N PHE A 56 0.61 -16.39 1.18
CA PHE A 56 1.81 -16.05 0.41
C PHE A 56 2.97 -15.57 1.30
N ALA A 57 2.72 -15.05 2.50
CA ALA A 57 3.76 -14.71 3.46
C ALA A 57 4.62 -15.91 3.87
N ARG A 58 4.08 -17.13 3.79
CA ARG A 58 4.82 -18.38 4.05
C ARG A 58 5.99 -18.60 3.09
N LEU A 59 5.99 -17.92 1.95
CA LEU A 59 7.10 -17.94 0.99
C LEU A 59 8.33 -17.16 1.49
N GLY A 60 8.20 -16.40 2.58
CA GLY A 60 9.32 -15.71 3.23
C GLY A 60 9.89 -14.54 2.43
N LYS A 61 9.13 -14.02 1.46
CA LYS A 61 9.47 -12.86 0.62
C LYS A 61 8.40 -11.78 0.75
N PRO A 62 8.74 -10.49 0.56
CA PRO A 62 7.78 -9.41 0.46
C PRO A 62 6.68 -9.68 -0.56
N LEU A 63 5.47 -9.21 -0.24
CA LEU A 63 4.29 -9.26 -1.07
C LEU A 63 4.01 -7.87 -1.61
N HIS A 64 3.80 -7.79 -2.92
CA HIS A 64 3.40 -6.57 -3.60
C HIS A 64 2.01 -6.80 -4.18
N PHE A 65 1.02 -6.01 -3.74
CA PHE A 65 -0.26 -5.94 -4.45
C PHE A 65 -0.04 -5.07 -5.67
N THR A 66 0.17 -5.68 -6.82
CA THR A 66 0.72 -5.02 -8.02
C THR A 66 -0.35 -4.35 -8.86
N GLU A 67 -1.56 -4.90 -8.87
CA GLU A 67 -2.65 -4.47 -9.76
C GLU A 67 -3.99 -4.56 -9.03
N LEU A 68 -4.25 -3.56 -8.19
CA LEU A 68 -5.50 -3.47 -7.43
C LEU A 68 -6.51 -2.60 -8.19
N THR A 69 -7.64 -3.20 -8.58
CA THR A 69 -8.81 -2.45 -9.09
C THR A 69 -10.02 -2.71 -8.19
N VAL A 70 -10.76 -1.64 -7.87
CA VAL A 70 -12.07 -1.70 -7.21
C VAL A 70 -13.01 -0.80 -7.99
N LEU A 71 -14.16 -1.34 -8.42
CA LEU A 71 -15.06 -0.63 -9.33
C LEU A 71 -16.03 0.27 -8.56
N SER A 72 -16.24 1.48 -9.07
CA SER A 72 -17.27 2.43 -8.61
C SER A 72 -18.53 2.44 -9.48
N GLY A 73 -18.67 1.48 -10.38
CA GLY A 73 -19.88 1.21 -11.15
C GLY A 73 -20.45 -0.18 -10.84
N GLN A 74 -21.22 -0.73 -11.78
CA GLN A 74 -21.66 -2.12 -11.73
C GLN A 74 -20.47 -3.05 -11.94
N HIS A 75 -20.34 -4.12 -11.16
CA HIS A 75 -19.33 -5.16 -11.36
C HIS A 75 -19.55 -5.93 -12.69
N GLY A 76 -18.49 -6.47 -13.26
CA GLY A 76 -18.52 -7.28 -14.47
C GLY A 76 -17.15 -7.40 -15.13
N TRP A 77 -17.11 -7.99 -16.31
CA TRP A 77 -15.89 -8.15 -17.10
C TRP A 77 -16.18 -7.73 -18.53
N GLU A 78 -15.30 -6.93 -19.15
CA GLU A 78 -15.43 -6.48 -20.55
C GLU A 78 -16.85 -5.98 -20.92
N ARG A 79 -17.45 -5.16 -20.05
CA ARG A 79 -18.83 -4.71 -20.25
C ARG A 79 -18.96 -3.76 -21.45
N PRO A 80 -20.15 -3.68 -22.08
CA PRO A 80 -20.44 -2.67 -23.08
C PRO A 80 -20.19 -1.25 -22.57
N ARG A 81 -19.73 -0.38 -23.46
CA ARG A 81 -19.41 1.02 -23.15
C ARG A 81 -20.58 1.94 -23.52
N PRO A 82 -20.83 3.02 -22.75
CA PRO A 82 -20.08 3.43 -21.58
C PRO A 82 -20.34 2.54 -20.36
N TRP A 83 -19.31 2.33 -19.54
CA TRP A 83 -19.40 1.67 -18.24
C TRP A 83 -19.22 2.73 -17.15
N PRO A 84 -20.29 3.43 -16.75
CA PRO A 84 -20.16 4.61 -15.90
C PRO A 84 -19.93 4.25 -14.43
N THR A 85 -19.24 5.16 -13.74
CA THR A 85 -19.26 5.27 -12.28
C THR A 85 -20.65 5.72 -11.81
N THR A 86 -20.98 5.49 -10.54
CA THR A 86 -22.24 5.92 -9.90
C THR A 86 -21.96 6.51 -8.52
N PRO A 87 -22.75 7.47 -8.02
CA PRO A 87 -22.56 8.02 -6.67
C PRO A 87 -22.49 6.94 -5.58
N GLU A 88 -23.38 5.94 -5.63
CA GLU A 88 -23.43 4.84 -4.68
C GLU A 88 -22.21 3.92 -4.82
N GLY A 89 -21.76 3.67 -6.06
CA GLY A 89 -20.57 2.88 -6.32
C GLY A 89 -19.28 3.57 -5.89
N GLU A 90 -19.18 4.89 -6.01
CA GLU A 90 -18.04 5.67 -5.48
C GLU A 90 -17.99 5.67 -3.96
N ALA A 91 -19.15 5.79 -3.30
CA ALA A 91 -19.25 5.65 -1.85
C ALA A 91 -18.81 4.25 -1.40
N ARG A 92 -19.31 3.20 -2.06
CA ARG A 92 -18.89 1.81 -1.80
C ARG A 92 -17.40 1.60 -2.03
N GLN A 93 -16.86 2.10 -3.14
CA GLN A 93 -15.44 2.04 -3.47
C GLN A 93 -14.62 2.68 -2.34
N ALA A 94 -14.98 3.90 -1.90
CA ALA A 94 -14.28 4.62 -0.86
C ALA A 94 -14.28 3.89 0.50
N ASP A 95 -15.45 3.40 0.94
CA ASP A 95 -15.60 2.67 2.20
C ASP A 95 -14.82 1.35 2.20
N TYR A 96 -14.78 0.67 1.06
CA TYR A 96 -14.06 -0.58 0.92
C TYR A 96 -12.54 -0.36 0.88
N VAL A 97 -12.05 0.58 0.07
CA VAL A 97 -10.61 0.81 -0.09
C VAL A 97 -9.96 1.30 1.18
N GLU A 98 -10.64 2.11 2.00
CA GLU A 98 -10.13 2.51 3.31
C GLU A 98 -9.84 1.29 4.20
N LYS A 99 -10.76 0.32 4.23
CA LYS A 99 -10.61 -0.91 5.01
C LYS A 99 -9.55 -1.83 4.42
N LEU A 100 -9.57 -2.04 3.10
CA LEU A 100 -8.60 -2.90 2.41
C LEU A 100 -7.17 -2.35 2.56
N TYR A 101 -6.95 -1.07 2.26
CA TYR A 101 -5.62 -0.48 2.38
C TYR A 101 -5.11 -0.50 3.82
N THR A 102 -5.98 -0.26 4.81
CA THR A 102 -5.59 -0.37 6.23
C THR A 102 -5.19 -1.80 6.60
N LEU A 103 -5.92 -2.80 6.10
CA LEU A 103 -5.62 -4.23 6.33
C LEU A 103 -4.31 -4.64 5.66
N LEU A 104 -4.10 -4.24 4.40
CA LEU A 104 -2.87 -4.56 3.67
C LEU A 104 -1.67 -3.85 4.31
N PHE A 105 -1.80 -2.58 4.66
CA PHE A 105 -0.74 -1.80 5.32
C PHE A 105 -0.38 -2.33 6.71
N SER A 106 -1.31 -3.00 7.42
CA SER A 106 -1.02 -3.58 8.74
C SER A 106 -0.32 -4.94 8.66
N HIS A 107 -0.26 -5.57 7.49
CA HIS A 107 0.31 -6.90 7.32
C HIS A 107 1.83 -6.83 7.08
N PRO A 108 2.67 -7.47 7.92
CA PRO A 108 4.13 -7.27 7.88
C PRO A 108 4.81 -7.76 6.60
N ALA A 109 4.18 -8.69 5.87
CA ALA A 109 4.70 -9.17 4.59
C ALA A 109 4.37 -8.24 3.41
N VAL A 110 3.43 -7.31 3.55
CA VAL A 110 3.03 -6.42 2.44
C VAL A 110 3.96 -5.20 2.40
N GLU A 111 4.69 -5.05 1.30
CA GLU A 111 5.66 -3.96 1.13
C GLU A 111 5.15 -2.89 0.15
N ALA A 112 4.33 -3.28 -0.83
CA ALA A 112 3.81 -2.37 -1.84
C ALA A 112 2.33 -2.64 -2.16
N ILE A 113 1.59 -1.56 -2.43
CA ILE A 113 0.22 -1.58 -2.93
C ILE A 113 0.14 -0.60 -4.10
N THR A 114 -0.13 -1.12 -5.28
CA THR A 114 -0.21 -0.37 -6.53
C THR A 114 -1.64 -0.45 -7.07
N TRP A 115 -2.24 0.73 -7.22
CA TRP A 115 -3.56 0.87 -7.83
C TRP A 115 -3.43 0.77 -9.34
N TRP A 116 -4.33 0.02 -9.98
CA TRP A 116 -4.36 -0.14 -11.42
C TRP A 116 -5.40 0.81 -12.04
N ASP A 117 -4.93 1.68 -12.94
CA ASP A 117 -5.60 2.87 -13.51
C ASP A 117 -5.83 4.04 -12.56
N PHE A 118 -5.21 5.18 -12.86
CA PHE A 118 -5.45 6.41 -12.10
C PHE A 118 -6.85 7.00 -12.37
N MET A 119 -7.32 6.98 -13.62
CA MET A 119 -8.60 7.57 -14.05
C MET A 119 -9.61 6.51 -14.52
N ASP A 120 -10.90 6.84 -14.43
CA ASP A 120 -11.95 6.02 -15.02
C ASP A 120 -11.81 5.88 -16.54
N GLY A 121 -12.23 4.71 -17.04
CA GLY A 121 -12.16 4.41 -18.46
C GLY A 121 -10.79 3.88 -18.90
N GLY A 122 -9.89 3.55 -17.97
CA GLY A 122 -8.61 2.89 -18.22
C GLY A 122 -8.74 1.44 -18.69
N TRP A 123 -8.08 0.50 -18.02
CA TRP A 123 -8.15 -0.92 -18.33
C TRP A 123 -9.60 -1.42 -18.37
N GLN A 124 -9.92 -2.15 -19.43
CA GLN A 124 -11.27 -2.58 -19.84
C GLN A 124 -12.29 -1.46 -20.10
N GLY A 125 -11.94 -0.19 -19.94
CA GLY A 125 -12.89 0.92 -19.91
C GLY A 125 -13.73 0.93 -18.63
N ALA A 126 -13.26 0.32 -17.54
CA ALA A 126 -14.00 0.21 -16.29
C ALA A 126 -13.94 1.51 -15.45
N PRO A 127 -14.95 1.78 -14.62
CA PRO A 127 -14.93 2.88 -13.66
C PRO A 127 -14.15 2.48 -12.40
N ALA A 128 -12.86 2.20 -12.55
CA ALA A 128 -11.98 1.75 -11.47
C ALA A 128 -10.93 2.80 -11.05
N GLY A 129 -10.96 4.01 -11.62
CA GLY A 129 -10.01 5.06 -11.29
C GLY A 129 -10.22 5.63 -9.89
N LEU A 130 -9.17 6.28 -9.37
CA LEU A 130 -9.23 7.17 -8.21
C LEU A 130 -9.79 8.55 -8.58
N VAL A 131 -9.67 8.93 -9.84
CA VAL A 131 -10.33 10.11 -10.43
C VAL A 131 -11.35 9.68 -11.48
N ARG A 132 -12.36 10.51 -11.71
CA ARG A 132 -13.36 10.30 -12.77
C ARG A 132 -12.72 10.55 -14.14
N ALA A 133 -13.48 10.30 -15.21
CA ALA A 133 -13.01 10.50 -16.58
C ALA A 133 -12.65 11.97 -16.89
N ASP A 134 -13.23 12.92 -16.17
CA ASP A 134 -12.92 14.36 -16.24
C ASP A 134 -11.79 14.79 -15.28
N LEU A 135 -11.10 13.82 -14.67
CA LEU A 135 -10.02 14.00 -13.69
C LEU A 135 -10.44 14.63 -12.35
N THR A 136 -11.73 14.80 -12.09
CA THR A 136 -12.19 15.19 -10.76
C THR A 136 -11.96 14.05 -9.75
N PRO A 137 -11.50 14.35 -8.52
CA PRO A 137 -11.24 13.31 -7.52
C PRO A 137 -12.53 12.62 -7.10
N LYS A 138 -12.45 11.31 -6.92
CA LYS A 138 -13.50 10.52 -6.26
C LYS A 138 -13.29 10.50 -4.74
N PRO A 139 -14.33 10.16 -3.96
CA PRO A 139 -14.18 9.93 -2.53
C PRO A 139 -13.05 8.92 -2.18
N ALA A 140 -12.84 7.88 -3.00
CA ALA A 140 -11.75 6.92 -2.80
C ALA A 140 -10.35 7.58 -2.82
N TYR A 141 -10.12 8.54 -3.71
CA TYR A 141 -8.87 9.30 -3.75
C TYR A 141 -8.64 10.05 -2.43
N GLU A 142 -9.65 10.78 -1.95
CA GLU A 142 -9.55 11.55 -0.71
C GLU A 142 -9.31 10.66 0.51
N ARG A 143 -9.97 9.49 0.57
CA ARG A 143 -9.74 8.50 1.64
C ARG A 143 -8.31 7.99 1.65
N LEU A 144 -7.79 7.57 0.50
CA LEU A 144 -6.41 7.08 0.40
C LEU A 144 -5.40 8.19 0.68
N LEU A 145 -5.66 9.41 0.22
CA LEU A 145 -4.81 10.56 0.50
C LEU A 145 -4.75 10.84 2.01
N ALA A 146 -5.90 10.86 2.69
CA ALA A 146 -5.97 11.07 4.13
C ALA A 146 -5.26 9.96 4.92
N LEU A 147 -5.40 8.69 4.52
CA LEU A 147 -4.68 7.58 5.15
C LEU A 147 -3.17 7.69 4.93
N VAL A 148 -2.73 7.76 3.67
CA VAL A 148 -1.31 7.69 3.32
C VAL A 148 -0.57 8.94 3.75
N LYS A 149 -1.08 10.12 3.38
CA LYS A 149 -0.39 11.41 3.62
C LYS A 149 -0.76 12.04 4.96
N GLY A 150 -1.97 11.79 5.47
CA GLY A 150 -2.42 12.36 6.74
C GLY A 150 -2.08 11.49 7.94
N LYS A 151 -2.27 10.17 7.85
CA LYS A 151 -2.14 9.26 9.00
C LYS A 151 -0.83 8.48 9.01
N TRP A 152 -0.39 7.94 7.87
CA TRP A 152 0.76 7.02 7.82
C TRP A 152 2.09 7.74 7.58
N TRP A 153 2.08 8.83 6.81
CA TRP A 153 3.17 9.80 6.78
C TRP A 153 3.21 10.55 8.11
N THR A 154 3.95 9.98 9.05
CA THR A 154 3.94 10.43 10.44
C THR A 154 4.66 11.76 10.56
N THR A 155 3.93 12.76 11.03
CA THR A 155 4.48 14.01 11.57
C THR A 155 4.20 14.01 13.06
N ALA A 156 5.24 14.18 13.88
CA ALA A 156 5.09 14.17 15.33
C ALA A 156 6.12 15.09 15.99
N GLU A 157 5.72 15.68 17.10
CA GLU A 157 6.55 16.55 17.93
C GLU A 157 6.61 15.98 19.34
N ALA A 158 7.77 16.13 19.99
CA ALA A 158 7.95 15.78 21.39
C ALA A 158 9.04 16.65 22.01
N THR A 159 8.85 16.96 23.29
CA THR A 159 9.88 17.61 24.10
C THR A 159 10.84 16.55 24.63
N ALA A 160 12.14 16.80 24.49
CA ALA A 160 13.16 15.95 25.09
C ALA A 160 13.13 16.10 26.63
N ASP A 161 13.40 15.01 27.35
CA ASP A 161 13.57 15.04 28.80
C ASP A 161 14.91 15.72 29.21
N ASP A 162 15.17 15.81 30.52
CA ASP A 162 16.40 16.41 31.07
C ASP A 162 17.69 15.71 30.61
N SER A 163 17.58 14.48 30.08
CA SER A 163 18.69 13.73 29.50
C SER A 163 18.84 13.95 27.98
N GLY A 164 18.00 14.81 27.39
CA GLY A 164 17.98 15.10 25.96
C GLY A 164 17.30 14.00 25.13
N ILE A 165 16.45 13.16 25.74
CA ILE A 165 15.81 12.04 25.05
C ILE A 165 14.33 12.36 24.77
N ALA A 166 13.94 12.22 23.51
CA ALA A 166 12.53 12.19 23.09
C ALA A 166 12.18 10.80 22.53
N ARG A 167 10.96 10.34 22.80
CA ARG A 167 10.43 9.06 22.29
C ARG A 167 9.17 9.33 21.48
N LEU A 168 9.14 8.83 20.25
CA LEU A 168 8.06 9.04 19.28
C LEU A 168 7.63 7.69 18.70
N ARG A 169 6.39 7.63 18.21
CA ARG A 169 5.89 6.51 17.41
C ARG A 169 5.70 6.98 15.98
N GLY A 170 6.11 6.17 15.01
CA GLY A 170 5.88 6.42 13.60
C GLY A 170 5.91 5.13 12.79
N PHE A 171 5.38 5.19 11.58
CA PHE A 171 5.40 4.08 10.64
C PHE A 171 6.78 3.94 9.96
N ALA A 172 7.00 2.83 9.26
CA ALA A 172 8.21 2.62 8.47
C ALA A 172 8.40 3.74 7.44
N GLY A 173 9.64 4.16 7.21
CA GLY A 173 9.96 5.17 6.21
C GLY A 173 11.11 6.07 6.60
N ARG A 174 11.39 7.06 5.75
CA ARG A 174 12.44 8.04 5.98
C ARG A 174 11.87 9.28 6.65
N TYR A 175 12.52 9.69 7.72
CA TYR A 175 12.16 10.84 8.53
C TYR A 175 13.26 11.88 8.47
N ARG A 176 12.85 13.14 8.37
CA ARG A 176 13.67 14.27 8.77
C ARG A 176 13.33 14.63 10.21
N VAL A 177 14.32 14.59 11.08
CA VAL A 177 14.17 14.92 12.50
C VAL A 177 14.86 16.24 12.75
N THR A 178 14.09 17.23 13.19
CA THR A 178 14.58 18.55 13.59
C THR A 178 14.50 18.65 15.10
N ALA A 179 15.59 19.10 15.74
CA ALA A 179 15.62 19.39 17.17
C ALA A 179 16.01 20.85 17.36
N SER A 180 15.26 21.57 18.18
CA SER A 180 15.48 23.00 18.45
C SER A 180 15.57 23.27 19.95
N THR A 181 16.37 24.25 20.30
CA THR A 181 16.42 24.91 21.61
C THR A 181 16.15 26.40 21.41
N ASP A 182 16.07 27.18 22.48
CA ASP A 182 15.92 28.64 22.39
C ASP A 182 17.07 29.34 21.63
N ARG A 183 18.21 28.67 21.43
CA ARG A 183 19.42 29.29 20.86
C ARG A 183 19.85 28.71 19.52
N ALA A 184 19.40 27.52 19.18
CA ALA A 184 20.03 26.72 18.13
C ALA A 184 19.07 25.66 17.58
N THR A 185 19.33 25.19 16.35
CA THR A 185 18.55 24.14 15.69
C THR A 185 19.46 23.15 14.98
N GLY A 186 19.12 21.86 15.03
CA GLY A 186 19.81 20.78 14.32
C GLY A 186 18.83 19.94 13.51
N THR A 187 19.31 19.31 12.44
CA THR A 187 18.52 18.38 11.62
C THR A 187 19.32 17.12 11.33
N ALA A 188 18.66 15.97 11.31
CA ALA A 188 19.23 14.71 10.85
C ALA A 188 18.16 13.84 10.16
N GLU A 189 18.59 12.83 9.40
CA GLU A 189 17.68 11.90 8.73
C GLU A 189 17.78 10.50 9.34
N LEU A 190 16.62 9.87 9.57
CA LEU A 190 16.49 8.52 10.10
C LEU A 190 15.61 7.69 9.17
N GLU A 191 16.06 6.50 8.80
CA GLU A 191 15.18 5.48 8.25
C GLU A 191 14.64 4.61 9.40
N VAL A 192 13.32 4.60 9.56
CA VAL A 192 12.61 3.75 10.51
C VAL A 192 12.30 2.42 9.83
N VAL A 193 12.91 1.36 10.34
CA VAL A 193 12.72 -0.02 9.84
C VAL A 193 11.95 -0.84 10.89
N PRO A 194 10.85 -1.51 10.51
CA PRO A 194 10.10 -2.40 11.40
C PRO A 194 10.98 -3.48 12.03
N GLY A 195 10.71 -3.83 13.30
CA GLY A 195 11.43 -4.88 14.01
C GLY A 195 12.89 -4.56 14.37
N ARG A 196 13.39 -3.36 14.05
CA ARG A 196 14.74 -2.92 14.42
C ARG A 196 14.70 -1.85 15.50
N ARG A 197 15.81 -1.71 16.23
CA ARG A 197 16.03 -0.55 17.10
C ARG A 197 16.33 0.66 16.22
N ASN A 198 15.39 1.61 16.19
CA ASN A 198 15.53 2.87 15.46
C ASN A 198 15.97 3.97 16.45
N THR A 199 17.12 4.60 16.21
CA THR A 199 17.66 5.66 17.08
C THR A 199 18.47 6.64 16.24
N ILE A 200 18.34 7.92 16.53
CA ILE A 200 19.12 8.99 15.90
C ILE A 200 19.59 9.98 16.95
N ARG A 201 20.77 10.57 16.73
CA ARG A 201 21.29 11.68 17.53
C ARG A 201 21.30 12.93 16.66
N VAL A 202 20.54 13.94 17.07
CA VAL A 202 20.53 15.27 16.43
C VAL A 202 21.42 16.19 17.25
N ARG A 203 22.42 16.82 16.61
CA ARG A 203 23.24 17.85 17.26
C ARG A 203 22.65 19.21 16.94
N VAL A 204 22.39 20.00 17.98
CA VAL A 204 21.91 21.36 17.88
C VAL A 204 23.14 22.28 17.93
N GLN A 205 23.33 23.12 16.92
CA GLN A 205 24.46 24.06 16.80
C GLN A 205 23.96 25.46 16.49
#